data_AF-A0A5C1A482-F1
#
_entry.id   AF-A0A5C1A482-F1
#
_cell.length_a   1.000
_cell.length_b   1.000
_cell.length_c   1.000
_cell.angle_alpha   90.00
_cell.angle_beta   90.00
_cell.angle_gamma   90.00
#
_symmetry.space_group_name_H-M   'P 1'
#
loop_
_entity.id
_entity.type
_entity.pdbx_description
1 polymer ?
#
loop_
_entity_poly.entity_id
_entity_poly.type
_entity_poly.pdbx_seq_one_letter_code
_entity_poly.pdbx_strand_id
1 'polypeptide(L)'
;MTEGTGKPKANRASRASGAGKATKTAKTAKAKPIEVREGEPGDWREETLARMRAMILKADPEMVEERKWKKPSNGMAGVPVWSHNGIVCTGETYKAVVKLTFAKGADIPDPSRLFNSSLEGNTRRAIDIREGEAVDEGAFQALVRAAVALNGPPAKKAKPVKLLSGGNPQIAKADGDAPVQAYIAAMPGWKRDTGALLDALIVRTVPNVSKAVKWNSPLYGIEGQGWFLGVHVFTRYVKVAFFRGTSLQPVPPGASKSNDTRYLDIHEGDELDEAQFAAWVKQAAALPGWVP
;
A
#
# COMPACT_ATOMS: atom_id res chain seq x y z
N MET A 1 17.95 -3.85 -70.36
CA MET A 1 18.11 -4.65 -69.13
C MET A 1 17.69 -3.75 -67.98
N THR A 2 16.57 -4.13 -67.34
CA THR A 2 16.18 -3.96 -65.90
C THR A 2 16.25 -2.55 -65.29
N GLU A 3 15.25 -1.95 -64.62
CA GLU A 3 13.94 -2.23 -64.00
C GLU A 3 13.22 -0.85 -63.94
N GLY A 4 11.92 -0.62 -63.76
CA GLY A 4 10.84 -1.36 -63.11
C GLY A 4 10.08 -0.39 -62.19
N THR A 5 8.82 -0.04 -62.56
CA THR A 5 7.66 0.30 -61.69
C THR A 5 7.73 1.54 -60.76
N GLY A 6 6.69 2.32 -60.45
CA GLY A 6 5.24 2.26 -60.66
C GLY A 6 4.59 3.12 -59.56
N LYS A 7 3.78 4.13 -59.93
CA LYS A 7 3.04 5.06 -59.03
C LYS A 7 1.58 4.60 -58.79
N PRO A 8 0.87 5.13 -57.76
CA PRO A 8 -0.23 4.45 -57.06
C PRO A 8 -1.62 4.75 -57.64
N LYS A 9 -2.61 3.89 -57.33
CA LYS A 9 -4.05 4.18 -57.51
C LYS A 9 -4.87 3.79 -56.28
N ALA A 10 -5.69 4.74 -55.84
CA ALA A 10 -6.77 4.59 -54.88
C ALA A 10 -7.88 3.68 -55.43
N ASN A 11 -8.66 3.05 -54.54
CA ASN A 11 -9.94 2.49 -54.95
C ASN A 11 -11.05 2.63 -53.91
N ARG A 12 -12.25 2.62 -54.47
CA ARG A 12 -13.54 3.17 -54.07
C ARG A 12 -14.43 2.09 -53.43
N ALA A 13 -15.52 2.55 -52.81
CA ALA A 13 -16.58 1.77 -52.16
C ALA A 13 -17.35 0.79 -53.07
N SER A 14 -18.03 -0.18 -52.44
CA SER A 14 -19.16 -0.93 -53.02
C SER A 14 -20.23 -1.31 -51.98
N ARG A 15 -21.48 -0.99 -52.30
CA ARG A 15 -22.74 -1.47 -51.69
C ARG A 15 -23.33 -2.62 -52.53
N ALA A 16 -24.05 -3.56 -51.90
CA ALA A 16 -25.21 -4.35 -52.40
C ALA A 16 -25.61 -5.34 -51.27
N SER A 17 -26.77 -5.28 -50.60
CA SER A 17 -28.19 -5.57 -50.96
C SER A 17 -28.59 -7.06 -50.94
N GLY A 18 -29.62 -7.42 -50.15
CA GLY A 18 -30.36 -8.69 -50.27
C GLY A 18 -31.19 -9.04 -49.02
N ALA A 19 -32.53 -9.04 -49.15
CA ALA A 19 -33.51 -9.29 -48.08
C ALA A 19 -34.18 -10.69 -48.22
N GLY A 20 -34.68 -11.26 -47.12
CA GLY A 20 -35.56 -12.43 -47.12
C GLY A 20 -36.07 -12.81 -45.71
N LYS A 21 -37.38 -12.64 -45.48
CA LYS A 21 -38.14 -12.87 -44.22
C LYS A 21 -38.41 -14.36 -43.94
N ALA A 22 -38.48 -14.73 -42.65
CA ALA A 22 -39.44 -15.72 -42.15
C ALA A 22 -39.80 -15.46 -40.68
N THR A 23 -41.06 -15.11 -40.44
CA THR A 23 -41.68 -14.86 -39.13
C THR A 23 -42.21 -16.19 -38.57
N LYS A 24 -41.91 -16.52 -37.30
CA LYS A 24 -42.66 -17.55 -36.53
C LYS A 24 -43.28 -16.92 -35.30
N THR A 25 -44.59 -17.09 -35.20
CA THR A 25 -45.51 -16.66 -34.15
C THR A 25 -45.23 -17.41 -32.84
N ALA A 26 -45.04 -16.65 -31.75
CA ALA A 26 -44.96 -17.18 -30.39
C ALA A 26 -46.39 -17.34 -29.81
N LYS A 27 -46.72 -18.55 -29.34
CA LYS A 27 -47.91 -18.81 -28.51
C LYS A 27 -47.58 -18.46 -27.06
N THR A 28 -48.37 -17.57 -26.48
CA THR A 28 -48.30 -17.17 -25.08
C THR A 28 -48.84 -18.28 -24.18
N ALA A 29 -47.98 -18.92 -23.38
CA ALA A 29 -48.40 -19.77 -22.26
C ALA A 29 -48.37 -18.95 -20.97
N LYS A 30 -49.49 -18.94 -20.23
CA LYS A 30 -49.63 -18.21 -18.96
C LYS A 30 -48.74 -18.84 -17.89
N ALA A 31 -47.87 -18.02 -17.27
CA ALA A 31 -47.07 -18.41 -16.13
C ALA A 31 -47.94 -18.56 -14.87
N LYS A 32 -47.73 -19.64 -14.11
CA LYS A 32 -48.25 -19.79 -12.74
C LYS A 32 -47.39 -18.97 -11.78
N PRO A 33 -47.93 -18.43 -10.67
CA PRO A 33 -47.15 -17.71 -9.68
C PRO A 33 -46.09 -18.62 -9.06
N ILE A 34 -44.87 -18.13 -9.00
CA ILE A 34 -43.74 -18.80 -8.33
C ILE A 34 -43.89 -18.50 -6.84
N GLU A 35 -44.22 -19.51 -6.04
CA GLU A 35 -44.01 -19.44 -4.59
C GLU A 35 -42.51 -19.36 -4.33
N VAL A 36 -42.08 -18.25 -3.74
CA VAL A 36 -40.72 -18.06 -3.24
C VAL A 36 -40.60 -18.91 -1.97
N ARG A 37 -39.78 -19.95 -2.02
CA ARG A 37 -39.39 -20.71 -0.83
C ARG A 37 -38.31 -19.89 -0.12
N GLU A 38 -38.68 -19.22 0.96
CA GLU A 38 -37.74 -18.62 1.92
C GLU A 38 -36.81 -19.73 2.46
N GLY A 39 -35.51 -19.42 2.59
CA GLY A 39 -34.52 -20.35 3.11
C GLY A 39 -34.81 -20.76 4.55
N GLU A 40 -34.40 -21.96 4.95
CA GLU A 40 -34.62 -22.46 6.31
C GLU A 40 -34.00 -21.52 7.36
N PRO A 41 -34.75 -21.12 8.40
CA PRO A 41 -34.16 -20.38 9.52
C PRO A 41 -33.10 -21.24 10.20
N GLY A 42 -31.84 -20.77 10.21
CA GLY A 42 -30.71 -21.43 10.89
C GLY A 42 -29.60 -22.01 10.01
N ASP A 43 -29.47 -21.67 8.72
CA ASP A 43 -28.30 -22.07 7.94
C ASP A 43 -27.05 -21.26 8.34
N TRP A 44 -26.15 -21.90 9.11
CA TRP A 44 -24.87 -21.32 9.58
C TRP A 44 -24.03 -20.71 8.45
N ARG A 45 -24.21 -21.15 7.19
CA ARG A 45 -23.46 -20.65 6.04
C ARG A 45 -23.86 -19.22 5.71
N GLU A 46 -25.15 -18.89 5.78
CA GLU A 46 -25.63 -17.54 5.52
C GLU A 46 -25.19 -16.59 6.64
N GLU A 47 -25.22 -17.06 7.90
CA GLU A 47 -24.70 -16.29 9.05
C GLU A 47 -23.19 -16.05 8.94
N THR A 48 -22.42 -17.08 8.58
CA THR A 48 -20.97 -16.97 8.36
C THR A 48 -20.68 -16.02 7.21
N LEU A 49 -21.39 -16.12 6.10
CA LEU A 49 -21.23 -15.24 4.94
C LEU A 49 -21.57 -13.78 5.29
N ALA A 50 -22.62 -13.55 6.08
CA ALA A 50 -22.98 -12.22 6.58
C ALA A 50 -21.89 -11.64 7.51
N ARG A 51 -21.30 -12.46 8.38
CA ARG A 51 -20.16 -12.08 9.23
C ARG A 51 -18.93 -11.70 8.38
N MET A 52 -18.58 -12.53 7.41
CA MET A 52 -17.45 -12.24 6.50
C MET A 52 -17.71 -10.96 5.69
N ARG A 53 -18.92 -10.78 5.17
CA ARG A 53 -19.35 -9.55 4.49
C ARG A 53 -19.14 -8.31 5.36
N ALA A 54 -19.57 -8.35 6.63
CA ALA A 54 -19.39 -7.23 7.54
C ALA A 54 -17.90 -6.85 7.71
N MET A 55 -17.01 -7.85 7.83
CA MET A 55 -15.57 -7.61 7.91
C MET A 55 -14.98 -7.08 6.59
N ILE A 56 -15.46 -7.54 5.43
CA ILE A 56 -15.04 -7.04 4.12
C ILE A 56 -15.39 -5.55 3.98
N LEU A 57 -16.63 -5.17 4.30
CA LEU A 57 -17.09 -3.77 4.23
C LEU A 57 -16.43 -2.87 5.27
N LYS A 58 -16.03 -3.43 6.42
CA LYS A 58 -15.24 -2.71 7.44
C LYS A 58 -13.78 -2.51 7.01
N ALA A 59 -13.21 -3.46 6.26
CA ALA A 59 -11.85 -3.34 5.72
C ALA A 59 -11.73 -2.25 4.66
N ASP A 60 -12.79 -2.04 3.88
CA ASP A 60 -12.87 -1.07 2.80
C ASP A 60 -14.31 -0.53 2.65
N PRO A 61 -14.60 0.68 3.17
CA PRO A 61 -15.91 1.30 3.06
C PRO A 61 -16.36 1.63 1.64
N GLU A 62 -15.44 1.67 0.66
CA GLU A 62 -15.74 1.94 -0.76
C GLU A 62 -16.01 0.66 -1.56
N MET A 63 -16.03 -0.50 -0.89
CA MET A 63 -16.28 -1.79 -1.53
C MET A 63 -17.66 -1.85 -2.18
N VAL A 64 -17.68 -2.17 -3.47
CA VAL A 64 -18.92 -2.41 -4.23
C VAL A 64 -19.33 -3.87 -4.08
N GLU A 65 -20.56 -4.10 -3.63
CA GLU A 65 -21.17 -5.42 -3.49
C GLU A 65 -22.18 -5.68 -4.60
N GLU A 66 -22.02 -6.81 -5.30
CA GLU A 66 -22.93 -7.26 -6.32
C GLU A 66 -23.24 -8.75 -6.14
N ARG A 67 -24.34 -9.24 -6.73
CA ARG A 67 -24.58 -10.68 -6.91
C ARG A 67 -24.56 -11.03 -8.38
N LYS A 68 -23.59 -11.84 -8.79
CA LYS A 68 -23.37 -12.25 -10.19
C LYS A 68 -23.67 -13.75 -10.38
N TRP A 69 -23.85 -14.16 -11.63
CA TRP A 69 -23.99 -15.58 -12.02
C TRP A 69 -25.14 -16.34 -11.31
N LYS A 70 -26.37 -15.82 -11.40
CA LYS A 70 -27.58 -16.54 -10.98
C LYS A 70 -27.77 -17.79 -11.86
N LYS A 71 -27.85 -18.96 -11.24
CA LYS A 71 -27.99 -20.25 -11.94
C LYS A 71 -29.02 -21.12 -11.20
N PRO A 72 -29.71 -22.05 -11.88
CA PRO A 72 -30.60 -22.99 -11.20
C PRO A 72 -29.89 -23.78 -10.09
N SER A 73 -28.61 -24.10 -10.29
CA SER A 73 -27.79 -24.84 -9.32
C SER A 73 -27.47 -24.09 -8.02
N ASN A 74 -27.69 -22.76 -7.96
CA ASN A 74 -27.56 -21.96 -6.73
C ASN A 74 -28.90 -21.37 -6.27
N GLY A 75 -30.01 -22.05 -6.60
CA GLY A 75 -31.35 -21.58 -6.22
C GLY A 75 -31.70 -20.20 -6.79
N MET A 76 -31.05 -19.79 -7.88
CA MET A 76 -31.13 -18.45 -8.46
C MET A 76 -30.65 -17.31 -7.54
N ALA A 77 -30.01 -17.62 -6.40
CA ALA A 77 -29.51 -16.64 -5.44
C ALA A 77 -28.33 -15.82 -6.00
N GLY A 78 -27.56 -16.41 -6.92
CA GLY A 78 -26.32 -15.81 -7.41
C GLY A 78 -25.20 -15.85 -6.39
N VAL A 79 -24.01 -15.44 -6.81
CA VAL A 79 -22.79 -15.44 -6.02
C VAL A 79 -22.47 -14.01 -5.61
N PRO A 80 -22.37 -13.71 -4.30
CA PRO A 80 -21.78 -12.47 -3.81
C PRO A 80 -20.39 -12.21 -4.39
N VAL A 81 -20.22 -11.00 -4.92
CA VAL A 81 -18.96 -10.51 -5.48
C VAL A 81 -18.68 -9.15 -4.84
N TRP A 82 -17.50 -9.03 -4.24
CA TRP A 82 -16.99 -7.78 -3.71
C TRP A 82 -15.89 -7.24 -4.63
N SER A 83 -16.00 -5.97 -4.98
CA SER A 83 -15.09 -5.33 -5.92
C SER A 83 -14.73 -3.91 -5.52
N HIS A 84 -13.48 -3.54 -5.76
CA HIS A 84 -12.95 -2.19 -5.70
C HIS A 84 -11.90 -2.10 -6.80
N ASN A 85 -12.17 -1.32 -7.86
CA ASN A 85 -11.32 -1.25 -9.07
C ASN A 85 -11.03 -2.61 -9.75
N GLY A 86 -11.91 -3.60 -9.53
CA GLY A 86 -11.73 -4.99 -9.94
C GLY A 86 -12.29 -5.95 -8.89
N ILE A 87 -12.49 -7.22 -9.25
CA ILE A 87 -12.99 -8.22 -8.28
C ILE A 87 -11.92 -8.43 -7.21
N VAL A 88 -12.31 -8.27 -5.95
CA VAL A 88 -11.47 -8.56 -4.78
C VAL A 88 -11.64 -10.03 -4.41
N CYS A 89 -12.88 -10.41 -4.06
CA CYS A 89 -13.22 -11.80 -3.78
C CYS A 89 -14.68 -12.13 -4.11
N THR A 90 -14.97 -13.43 -4.19
CA THR A 90 -16.33 -13.98 -4.28
C THR A 90 -16.66 -14.77 -3.01
N GLY A 91 -17.93 -14.83 -2.66
CA GLY A 91 -18.42 -15.64 -1.53
C GLY A 91 -19.38 -16.72 -2.01
N GLU A 92 -19.07 -17.97 -1.70
CA GLU A 92 -19.85 -19.13 -2.12
C GLU A 92 -20.14 -20.05 -0.93
N THR A 93 -21.38 -20.54 -0.85
CA THR A 93 -21.78 -21.50 0.18
C THR A 93 -21.74 -22.92 -0.41
N TYR A 94 -21.06 -23.82 0.29
CA TYR A 94 -20.99 -25.24 -0.02
C TYR A 94 -21.49 -26.05 1.19
N LYS A 95 -21.79 -27.34 0.99
CA LYS A 95 -22.31 -28.21 2.06
C LYS A 95 -21.47 -28.19 3.35
N ALA A 96 -20.15 -28.09 3.26
CA ALA A 96 -19.26 -28.14 4.44
C ALA A 96 -18.54 -26.83 4.75
N VAL A 97 -18.54 -25.86 3.83
CA VAL A 97 -17.71 -24.66 3.94
C VAL A 97 -18.40 -23.44 3.35
N VAL A 98 -18.10 -22.26 3.90
CA VAL A 98 -18.24 -20.99 3.19
C VAL A 98 -16.87 -20.67 2.58
N LYS A 99 -16.83 -20.52 1.26
CA LYS A 99 -15.60 -20.28 0.50
C LYS A 99 -15.51 -18.81 0.10
N LEU A 100 -14.41 -18.16 0.46
CA LEU A 100 -14.02 -16.87 -0.09
C LEU A 100 -12.87 -17.05 -1.08
N THR A 101 -13.10 -16.78 -2.36
CA THR A 101 -12.06 -16.90 -3.39
C THR A 101 -11.54 -15.52 -3.76
N PHE A 102 -10.24 -15.28 -3.56
CA PHE A 102 -9.61 -14.00 -3.89
C PHE A 102 -9.06 -14.02 -5.33
N ALA A 103 -9.46 -13.03 -6.13
CA ALA A 103 -9.21 -13.04 -7.58
C ALA A 103 -7.72 -12.94 -7.94
N LYS A 104 -6.93 -12.23 -7.14
CA LYS A 104 -5.46 -12.14 -7.20
C LYS A 104 -4.81 -12.80 -5.99
N GLY A 105 -5.43 -13.85 -5.47
CA GLY A 105 -5.02 -14.56 -4.26
C GLY A 105 -3.54 -14.93 -4.23
N ALA A 106 -2.93 -15.32 -5.34
CA ALA A 106 -1.50 -15.70 -5.37
C ALA A 106 -0.55 -14.53 -5.00
N ASP A 107 -0.94 -13.29 -5.30
CA ASP A 107 -0.12 -12.10 -5.09
C ASP A 107 -0.35 -11.40 -3.74
N ILE A 108 -1.33 -11.86 -2.95
CA ILE A 108 -1.67 -11.25 -1.66
C ILE A 108 -0.73 -11.76 -0.55
N PRO A 109 0.01 -10.91 0.18
CA PRO A 109 0.77 -11.37 1.34
C PRO A 109 -0.16 -11.98 2.41
N ASP A 110 0.19 -13.15 2.93
CA ASP A 110 -0.62 -13.88 3.92
C ASP A 110 0.26 -14.39 5.08
N PRO A 111 0.79 -13.49 5.93
CA PRO A 111 1.67 -13.86 7.05
C PRO A 111 0.95 -14.70 8.11
N SER A 112 -0.36 -14.52 8.26
CA SER A 112 -1.20 -15.27 9.21
C SER A 112 -1.71 -16.59 8.64
N ARG A 113 -1.36 -16.92 7.39
CA ARG A 113 -1.70 -18.19 6.70
C ARG A 113 -3.21 -18.48 6.70
N LEU A 114 -4.02 -17.46 6.42
CA LEU A 114 -5.47 -17.59 6.32
C LEU A 114 -5.92 -18.38 5.09
N PHE A 115 -5.17 -18.32 3.99
CA PHE A 115 -5.48 -19.15 2.82
C PHE A 115 -5.22 -20.62 3.14
N ASN A 116 -6.26 -21.44 2.97
CA ASN A 116 -6.22 -22.88 3.26
C ASN A 116 -6.72 -23.74 2.08
N SER A 117 -7.08 -23.10 0.96
CA SER A 117 -7.67 -23.74 -0.21
C SER A 117 -7.16 -23.09 -1.50
N SER A 118 -7.13 -23.85 -2.59
CA SER A 118 -6.62 -23.39 -3.90
C SER A 118 -5.18 -22.83 -3.85
N LEU A 119 -4.31 -23.41 -3.03
CA LEU A 119 -2.97 -22.87 -2.74
C LEU A 119 -1.96 -23.02 -3.88
N GLU A 120 -2.15 -24.01 -4.75
CA GLU A 120 -1.23 -24.33 -5.84
C GLU A 120 -1.48 -23.49 -7.11
N GLY A 121 -2.53 -22.65 -7.11
CA GLY A 121 -2.89 -21.83 -8.25
C GLY A 121 -2.03 -20.57 -8.40
N ASN A 122 -1.60 -20.25 -9.63
CA ASN A 122 -0.79 -19.06 -9.94
C ASN A 122 -1.57 -17.74 -9.98
N THR A 123 -2.84 -17.72 -9.55
CA THR A 123 -3.67 -16.52 -9.67
C THR A 123 -4.58 -16.35 -8.46
N ARG A 124 -5.30 -17.39 -8.08
CA ARG A 124 -6.30 -17.35 -7.00
C ARG A 124 -5.86 -18.22 -5.85
N ARG A 125 -6.25 -17.80 -4.65
CA ARG A 125 -6.25 -18.58 -3.41
C ARG A 125 -7.58 -18.35 -2.71
N ALA A 126 -7.98 -19.31 -1.88
CA ALA A 126 -9.26 -19.29 -1.21
C ALA A 126 -9.14 -19.60 0.28
N ILE A 127 -10.14 -19.13 1.01
CA ILE A 127 -10.35 -19.43 2.42
C ILE A 127 -11.64 -20.25 2.49
N ASP A 128 -11.52 -21.52 2.88
CA ASP A 128 -12.63 -22.40 3.20
C ASP A 128 -12.88 -22.36 4.71
N ILE A 129 -14.01 -21.77 5.09
CA ILE A 129 -14.41 -21.54 6.48
C ILE A 129 -15.44 -22.60 6.86
N ARG A 130 -15.16 -23.39 7.90
CA ARG A 130 -16.08 -24.41 8.41
C ARG A 130 -17.05 -23.86 9.44
N GLU A 131 -18.10 -24.63 9.73
CA GLU A 131 -19.07 -24.30 10.76
C GLU A 131 -18.39 -24.07 12.12
N GLY A 132 -18.70 -22.94 12.76
CA GLY A 132 -18.12 -22.56 14.05
C GLY A 132 -16.65 -22.08 14.00
N GLU A 133 -16.01 -22.05 12.83
CA GLU A 133 -14.62 -21.63 12.71
C GLU A 133 -14.47 -20.13 13.00
N ALA A 134 -13.55 -19.80 13.91
CA ALA A 134 -13.18 -18.43 14.22
C ALA A 134 -12.17 -17.95 13.17
N VAL A 135 -12.43 -16.78 12.59
CA VAL A 135 -11.51 -16.09 11.68
C VAL A 135 -10.99 -14.86 12.41
N ASP A 136 -9.66 -14.70 12.45
CA ASP A 136 -9.03 -13.51 13.01
C ASP A 136 -9.44 -12.27 12.20
N GLU A 137 -10.19 -11.36 12.84
CA GLU A 137 -10.75 -10.18 12.18
C GLU A 137 -9.65 -9.25 11.64
N GLY A 138 -8.59 -9.03 12.42
CA GLY A 138 -7.51 -8.10 12.06
C GLY A 138 -6.70 -8.60 10.87
N ALA A 139 -6.33 -9.88 10.89
CA ALA A 139 -5.62 -10.55 9.80
C ALA A 139 -6.49 -10.63 8.54
N PHE A 140 -7.78 -10.96 8.68
CA PHE A 140 -8.69 -11.03 7.53
C PHE A 140 -8.89 -9.66 6.89
N GLN A 141 -9.11 -8.60 7.68
CA GLN A 141 -9.22 -7.25 7.12
C GLN A 141 -7.91 -6.75 6.49
N ALA A 142 -6.75 -7.11 7.05
CA ALA A 142 -5.46 -6.81 6.43
C ALA A 142 -5.31 -7.49 5.06
N LEU A 143 -5.73 -8.75 4.95
CA LEU A 143 -5.75 -9.51 3.71
C LEU A 143 -6.70 -8.88 2.67
N VAL A 144 -7.89 -8.44 3.07
CA VAL A 144 -8.83 -7.71 2.19
C VAL A 144 -8.24 -6.39 1.70
N ARG A 145 -7.62 -5.59 2.58
CA ARG A 145 -6.95 -4.32 2.19
C ARG A 145 -5.82 -4.57 1.19
N ALA A 146 -5.02 -5.61 1.40
CA ALA A 146 -3.97 -6.00 0.46
C ALA A 146 -4.56 -6.41 -0.91
N ALA A 147 -5.67 -7.13 -0.92
CA ALA A 147 -6.38 -7.50 -2.14
C ALA A 147 -6.92 -6.29 -2.92
N VAL A 148 -7.48 -5.29 -2.22
CA VAL A 148 -7.95 -4.02 -2.81
C VAL A 148 -6.76 -3.26 -3.43
N ALA A 149 -5.63 -3.19 -2.74
CA ALA A 149 -4.43 -2.50 -3.23
C ALA A 149 -3.91 -3.08 -4.55
N LEU A 150 -4.08 -4.39 -4.78
CA LEU A 150 -3.71 -5.05 -6.04
C LEU A 150 -4.64 -4.69 -7.21
N ASN A 151 -5.86 -4.20 -6.95
CA ASN A 151 -6.83 -3.78 -7.97
C ASN A 151 -6.75 -2.30 -8.33
N GLY A 152 -6.11 -1.48 -7.49
CA GLY A 152 -5.78 -0.11 -7.85
C GLY A 152 -4.91 -0.05 -9.12
N PRO A 153 -4.82 1.12 -9.78
CA PRO A 153 -3.75 1.33 -10.77
C PRO A 153 -2.43 0.90 -10.12
N PRO A 154 -1.54 0.18 -10.84
CA PRO A 154 -0.26 -0.21 -10.28
C PRO A 154 0.32 1.04 -9.65
N ALA A 155 0.61 1.01 -8.34
CA ALA A 155 1.17 2.16 -7.65
C ALA A 155 2.27 2.67 -8.58
N LYS A 156 2.08 3.89 -9.13
CA LYS A 156 3.02 4.43 -10.13
C LYS A 156 4.37 4.22 -9.52
N LYS A 157 5.21 3.34 -10.11
CA LYS A 157 6.56 3.09 -9.59
C LYS A 157 7.14 4.48 -9.40
N ALA A 158 7.28 4.89 -8.13
CA ALA A 158 7.70 6.24 -7.84
C ALA A 158 9.00 6.41 -8.61
N LYS A 159 9.09 7.47 -9.43
CA LYS A 159 10.33 7.72 -10.16
C LYS A 159 11.45 7.69 -9.11
N PRO A 160 12.55 6.95 -9.36
CA PRO A 160 13.64 6.88 -8.41
C PRO A 160 13.99 8.30 -7.95
N VAL A 161 14.04 8.51 -6.65
CA VAL A 161 14.38 9.81 -6.09
C VAL A 161 15.74 10.21 -6.66
N LYS A 162 15.79 11.36 -7.33
CA LYS A 162 17.03 11.86 -7.91
C LYS A 162 18.00 12.15 -6.76
N LEU A 163 19.27 11.76 -6.91
CA LEU A 163 20.32 12.15 -5.99
C LEU A 163 20.99 13.43 -6.49
N LEU A 164 21.23 14.37 -5.58
CA LEU A 164 22.07 15.54 -5.82
C LEU A 164 23.55 15.13 -5.91
N SER A 165 24.40 16.07 -6.33
CA SER A 165 25.85 15.94 -6.19
C SER A 165 26.19 15.60 -4.74
N GLY A 166 27.01 14.58 -4.53
CA GLY A 166 27.34 14.09 -3.19
C GLY A 166 26.48 12.93 -2.71
N GLY A 167 25.42 12.55 -3.43
CA GLY A 167 24.56 11.40 -3.09
C GLY A 167 23.36 11.75 -2.21
N ASN A 168 23.11 13.03 -1.94
CA ASN A 168 21.98 13.49 -1.12
C ASN A 168 20.63 13.30 -1.83
N PRO A 169 19.64 12.59 -1.27
CA PRO A 169 18.32 12.49 -1.87
C PRO A 169 17.63 13.83 -2.12
N GLN A 170 17.10 14.02 -3.33
CA GLN A 170 16.31 15.20 -3.70
C GLN A 170 14.83 14.98 -3.36
N ILE A 171 14.44 15.40 -2.17
CA ILE A 171 13.05 15.36 -1.69
C ILE A 171 12.49 16.77 -1.64
N ALA A 172 11.25 16.94 -2.11
CA ALA A 172 10.56 18.22 -2.06
C ALA A 172 10.35 18.68 -0.61
N LYS A 173 10.37 20.00 -0.39
CA LYS A 173 10.09 20.58 0.92
C LYS A 173 8.68 20.18 1.37
N ALA A 174 8.56 19.56 2.53
CA ALA A 174 7.30 19.20 3.17
C ALA A 174 7.50 18.94 4.66
N ASP A 175 6.48 19.21 5.46
CA ASP A 175 6.44 18.87 6.87
C ASP A 175 5.85 17.46 7.07
N GLY A 176 6.12 16.85 8.22
CA GLY A 176 5.64 15.52 8.62
C GLY A 176 6.64 14.38 8.39
N ASP A 177 6.21 13.17 8.74
CA ASP A 177 7.04 11.96 8.70
C ASP A 177 7.24 11.42 7.27
N ALA A 178 6.19 11.46 6.44
CA ALA A 178 6.21 10.95 5.07
C ALA A 178 7.40 11.45 4.22
N PRO A 179 7.74 12.77 4.17
CA PRO A 179 8.91 13.22 3.42
C PRO A 179 10.25 12.75 4.01
N VAL A 180 10.35 12.56 5.33
CA VAL A 180 11.55 12.03 5.98
C VAL A 180 11.72 10.55 5.66
N GLN A 181 10.66 9.75 5.70
CA GLN A 181 10.71 8.33 5.29
C GLN A 181 11.06 8.18 3.81
N ALA A 182 10.51 9.05 2.95
CA ALA A 182 10.88 9.08 1.53
C ALA A 182 12.36 9.43 1.32
N TYR A 183 12.90 10.34 2.13
CA TYR A 183 14.34 10.66 2.14
C TYR A 183 15.17 9.44 2.55
N ILE A 184 14.84 8.79 3.68
CA ILE A 184 15.56 7.62 4.19
C ILE A 184 15.54 6.47 3.18
N ALA A 185 14.37 6.16 2.62
CA ALA A 185 14.23 5.14 1.59
C ALA A 185 15.09 5.43 0.35
N ALA A 186 15.34 6.69 0.04
CA ALA A 186 16.17 7.12 -1.08
C ALA A 186 17.67 7.19 -0.77
N MET A 187 18.09 7.07 0.49
CA MET A 187 19.52 7.08 0.86
C MET A 187 20.24 5.89 0.22
N PRO A 188 21.45 6.09 -0.34
CA PRO A 188 22.17 5.05 -1.07
C PRO A 188 22.95 4.11 -0.14
N GLY A 189 22.83 2.80 -0.40
CA GLY A 189 23.61 1.75 0.27
C GLY A 189 23.41 1.74 1.79
N TRP A 190 24.49 1.52 2.54
CA TRP A 190 24.52 1.47 4.01
C TRP A 190 23.92 2.71 4.69
N LYS A 191 23.91 3.86 3.99
CA LYS A 191 23.37 5.10 4.54
C LYS A 191 21.87 5.01 4.80
N ARG A 192 21.14 4.16 4.09
CA ARG A 192 19.71 3.91 4.35
C ARG A 192 19.51 3.31 5.74
N ASP A 193 20.30 2.31 6.10
CA ASP A 193 20.20 1.64 7.40
C ASP A 193 20.61 2.59 8.52
N THR A 194 21.67 3.38 8.31
CA THR A 194 22.04 4.47 9.23
C THR A 194 20.91 5.50 9.38
N GLY A 195 20.29 5.93 8.29
CA GLY A 195 19.16 6.88 8.32
C GLY A 195 17.96 6.34 9.08
N ALA A 196 17.61 5.07 8.86
CA ALA A 196 16.53 4.39 9.57
C ALA A 196 16.83 4.24 11.06
N LEU A 197 18.07 3.90 11.42
CA LEU A 197 18.50 3.80 12.82
C LEU A 197 18.42 5.16 13.52
N LEU A 198 18.93 6.22 12.89
CA LEU A 198 18.85 7.59 13.44
C LEU A 198 17.40 8.02 13.67
N ASP A 199 16.51 7.82 12.69
CA ASP A 199 15.10 8.17 12.80
C ASP A 199 14.42 7.41 13.95
N ALA A 200 14.64 6.10 14.04
CA ALA A 200 14.10 5.27 15.10
C ALA A 200 14.59 5.72 16.49
N LEU A 201 15.88 6.05 16.62
CA LEU A 201 16.46 6.56 17.86
C LEU A 201 15.85 7.91 18.27
N ILE A 202 15.65 8.82 17.30
CA ILE A 202 15.07 10.13 17.55
C ILE A 202 13.62 10.00 18.02
N VAL A 203 12.79 9.25 17.28
CA VAL A 203 11.37 9.04 17.62
C VAL A 203 11.22 8.35 18.97
N ARG A 204 12.05 7.34 19.26
CA ARG A 204 12.03 6.65 20.55
C ARG A 204 12.39 7.57 21.71
N THR A 205 13.34 8.48 21.50
CA THR A 205 13.82 9.40 22.54
C THR A 205 12.87 10.57 22.75
N VAL A 206 12.21 11.03 21.69
CA VAL A 206 11.33 12.21 21.68
C VAL A 206 10.02 11.83 20.97
N PRO A 207 9.05 11.24 21.68
CA PRO A 207 7.81 10.74 21.07
C PRO A 207 6.95 11.80 20.39
N ASN A 208 7.09 13.08 20.79
CA ASN A 208 6.39 14.23 20.21
C ASN A 208 7.24 15.01 19.18
N VAL A 209 8.26 14.38 18.59
CA VAL A 209 9.13 15.03 17.62
C VAL A 209 8.37 15.47 16.37
N SER A 210 8.54 16.73 15.98
CA SER A 210 8.14 17.25 14.68
C SER A 210 9.21 16.95 13.65
N LYS A 211 8.80 16.48 12.47
CA LYS A 211 9.68 16.14 11.35
C LYS A 211 9.38 17.01 10.13
N ALA A 212 10.39 17.28 9.32
CA ALA A 212 10.20 17.90 8.01
C ALA A 212 11.39 17.61 7.10
N VAL A 213 11.22 17.79 5.79
CA VAL A 213 12.33 18.00 4.87
C VAL A 213 12.33 19.47 4.45
N LYS A 214 13.45 20.17 4.72
CA LYS A 214 13.68 21.57 4.28
C LYS A 214 15.10 21.69 3.75
N TRP A 215 15.28 22.45 2.66
CA TRP A 215 16.58 22.55 1.94
C TRP A 215 17.21 21.18 1.66
N ASN A 216 16.40 20.21 1.22
CA ASN A 216 16.77 18.81 0.98
C ASN A 216 17.48 18.11 2.16
N SER A 217 17.12 18.46 3.38
CA SER A 217 17.64 17.84 4.60
C SER A 217 16.48 17.50 5.53
N PRO A 218 16.39 16.27 6.06
CA PRO A 218 15.53 15.96 7.18
C PRO A 218 15.87 16.84 8.38
N LEU A 219 14.86 17.43 8.99
CA LEU A 219 14.94 18.22 10.21
C LEU A 219 14.03 17.60 11.27
N TYR A 220 14.50 17.63 12.51
CA TYR A 220 13.81 17.15 13.68
C TYR A 220 13.74 18.27 14.73
N GLY A 221 12.57 18.47 15.30
CA GLY A 221 12.27 19.60 16.15
C GLY A 221 11.14 19.32 17.13
N ILE A 222 10.79 20.31 17.92
CA ILE A 222 9.59 20.32 18.76
C ILE A 222 8.71 21.46 18.26
N GLU A 223 7.42 21.18 18.08
CA GLU A 223 6.44 22.19 17.69
C GLU A 223 6.50 23.39 18.63
N GLY A 224 6.61 24.60 18.07
CA GLY A 224 6.75 25.83 18.84
C GLY A 224 8.15 26.11 19.43
N GLN A 225 9.09 25.16 19.39
CA GLN A 225 10.47 25.37 19.90
C GLN A 225 11.55 25.35 18.81
N GLY A 226 11.20 25.04 17.56
CA GLY A 226 12.14 25.02 16.43
C GLY A 226 12.83 23.68 16.23
N TRP A 227 13.81 23.65 15.32
CA TRP A 227 14.54 22.45 14.94
C TRP A 227 15.76 22.27 15.83
N PHE A 228 15.96 21.09 16.43
CA PHE A 228 17.12 20.84 17.29
C PHE A 228 18.24 20.08 16.55
N LEU A 229 17.90 19.31 15.51
CA LEU A 229 18.89 18.70 14.63
C LEU A 229 18.45 18.57 13.16
N GLY A 230 19.42 18.39 12.28
CA GLY A 230 19.21 18.04 10.87
C GLY A 230 20.15 16.94 10.40
N VAL A 231 19.75 16.21 9.35
CA VAL A 231 20.54 15.13 8.75
C VAL A 231 20.86 15.48 7.29
N HIS A 232 22.07 15.18 6.84
CA HIS A 232 22.48 15.38 5.45
C HIS A 232 23.39 14.25 4.96
N VAL A 233 23.12 13.73 3.78
CA VAL A 233 23.94 12.68 3.15
C VAL A 233 25.05 13.31 2.32
N PHE A 234 26.29 12.88 2.57
CA PHE A 234 27.46 13.16 1.76
C PHE A 234 27.98 11.87 1.12
N THR A 235 28.96 11.97 0.21
CA THR A 235 29.45 10.80 -0.52
C THR A 235 30.02 9.73 0.41
N ARG A 236 30.74 10.16 1.45
CA ARG A 236 31.52 9.28 2.34
C ARG A 236 30.91 9.10 3.74
N TYR A 237 29.93 9.90 4.12
CA TYR A 237 29.37 9.88 5.47
C TYR A 237 27.93 10.41 5.49
N VAL A 238 27.21 10.13 6.58
CA VAL A 238 25.96 10.78 6.96
C VAL A 238 26.30 11.80 8.05
N LYS A 239 25.95 13.07 7.84
CA LYS A 239 26.18 14.15 8.81
C LYS A 239 24.92 14.40 9.60
N VAL A 240 25.02 14.38 10.93
CA VAL A 240 24.01 14.90 11.84
C VAL A 240 24.49 16.26 12.36
N ALA A 241 23.67 17.29 12.19
CA ALA A 241 23.93 18.63 12.70
C ALA A 241 23.05 18.91 13.90
N PHE A 242 23.65 19.08 15.08
CA PHE A 242 22.99 19.56 16.28
C PHE A 242 23.10 21.08 16.34
N PHE A 243 21.99 21.80 16.23
CA PHE A 243 22.02 23.26 16.05
C PHE A 243 22.49 24.01 17.30
N ARG A 244 22.30 23.42 18.49
CA ARG A 244 22.86 23.86 19.78
C ARG A 244 23.92 22.86 20.30
N GLY A 245 24.69 22.30 19.38
CA GLY A 245 25.67 21.25 19.66
C GLY A 245 26.74 21.60 20.68
N THR A 246 27.14 22.88 20.83
CA THR A 246 28.10 23.31 21.86
C THR A 246 27.58 23.18 23.29
N SER A 247 26.26 23.16 23.47
CA SER A 247 25.60 23.04 24.78
C SER A 247 25.33 21.59 25.18
N LEU A 248 25.67 20.62 24.32
CA LEU A 248 25.47 19.21 24.59
C LEU A 248 26.68 18.63 25.32
N GLN A 249 26.44 17.63 26.18
CA GLN A 249 27.46 16.94 26.93
C GLN A 249 27.46 15.42 26.64
N PRO A 250 28.61 14.83 26.28
CA PRO A 250 29.81 15.50 25.77
C PRO A 250 29.50 16.33 24.51
N VAL A 251 30.37 17.27 24.15
CA VAL A 251 30.18 18.06 22.92
C VAL A 251 30.40 17.16 21.70
N PRO A 252 29.47 17.09 20.71
CA PRO A 252 29.69 16.33 19.49
C PRO A 252 30.96 16.79 18.76
N PRO A 253 31.75 15.86 18.19
CA PRO A 253 33.15 16.11 17.87
C PRO A 253 33.36 17.08 16.69
N GLY A 254 32.44 17.14 15.73
CA GLY A 254 32.59 17.94 14.53
C GLY A 254 32.33 19.43 14.76
N ALA A 255 33.33 20.28 14.50
CA ALA A 255 33.15 21.73 14.55
C ALA A 255 32.32 22.27 13.38
N SER A 256 31.58 23.36 13.62
CA SER A 256 30.87 24.11 12.58
C SER A 256 31.47 25.51 12.43
N LYS A 257 31.23 26.13 11.27
CA LYS A 257 31.47 27.58 11.07
C LYS A 257 30.49 28.44 11.87
N SER A 258 29.32 27.90 12.21
CA SER A 258 28.40 28.52 13.16
C SER A 258 28.86 28.22 14.58
N ASN A 259 28.85 29.23 15.44
CA ASN A 259 29.39 29.12 16.80
C ASN A 259 28.72 27.99 17.61
N ASP A 260 27.40 27.82 17.45
CA ASP A 260 26.61 26.92 18.30
C ASP A 260 26.47 25.49 17.75
N THR A 261 26.63 25.31 16.44
CA THR A 261 26.36 24.03 15.79
C THR A 261 27.55 23.07 15.96
N ARG A 262 27.25 21.80 16.20
CA ARG A 262 28.24 20.70 16.12
C ARG A 262 27.72 19.58 15.26
N TYR A 263 28.65 18.84 14.67
CA TYR A 263 28.39 17.75 13.75
C TYR A 263 28.81 16.41 14.36
N LEU A 264 28.06 15.38 14.00
CA LEU A 264 28.47 14.00 14.07
C LEU A 264 28.49 13.46 12.65
N ASP A 265 29.67 13.10 12.15
CA ASP A 265 29.84 12.48 10.83
C ASP A 265 29.97 10.97 11.04
N ILE A 266 29.04 10.20 10.48
CA ILE A 266 28.98 8.74 10.60
C ILE A 266 29.47 8.17 9.26
N HIS A 267 30.52 7.38 9.30
CA HIS A 267 31.13 6.72 8.14
C HIS A 267 30.70 5.26 8.00
N GLU A 268 31.03 4.68 6.85
CA GLU A 268 30.75 3.27 6.56
C GLU A 268 31.55 2.37 7.48
N GLY A 269 30.87 1.50 8.23
CA GLY A 269 31.49 0.60 9.20
C GLY A 269 31.68 1.20 10.60
N ASP A 270 31.33 2.47 10.82
CA ASP A 270 31.30 3.04 12.16
C ASP A 270 30.18 2.37 12.97
N GLU A 271 30.50 1.99 14.21
CA GLU A 271 29.49 1.62 15.20
C GLU A 271 28.96 2.90 15.84
N LEU A 272 27.68 3.20 15.60
CA LEU A 272 27.01 4.32 16.26
C LEU A 272 26.76 3.94 17.73
N ASP A 273 27.34 4.70 18.67
CA ASP A 273 26.96 4.63 20.07
C ASP A 273 25.52 5.16 20.24
N GLU A 274 24.56 4.24 20.21
CA GLU A 274 23.13 4.55 20.29
C GLU A 274 22.75 5.23 21.61
N ALA A 275 23.42 4.88 22.71
CA ALA A 275 23.14 5.43 24.03
C ALA A 275 23.59 6.89 24.09
N GLN A 276 24.79 7.17 23.61
CA GLN A 276 25.31 8.54 23.52
C GLN A 276 24.50 9.37 22.52
N PHE A 277 24.12 8.81 21.37
CA PHE A 277 23.28 9.50 20.40
C PHE A 277 21.90 9.87 21.00
N ALA A 278 21.24 8.93 21.67
CA ALA A 278 19.98 9.19 22.37
C ALA A 278 20.14 10.25 23.47
N ALA A 279 21.24 10.23 24.22
CA ALA A 279 21.53 11.25 25.23
C ALA A 279 21.68 12.66 24.59
N TRP A 280 22.32 12.78 23.43
CA TRP A 280 22.40 14.04 22.68
C TRP A 280 21.05 14.50 22.16
N VAL A 281 20.24 13.60 21.59
CA VAL A 281 18.89 13.93 21.13
C VAL A 281 18.03 14.45 22.27
N LYS A 282 18.05 13.78 23.43
CA LYS A 282 17.31 14.20 24.62
C LYS A 282 17.72 15.59 25.09
N GLN A 283 19.02 15.87 25.13
CA GLN A 283 19.53 17.20 25.51
C GLN A 283 19.14 18.26 24.48
N ALA A 284 19.32 17.97 23.19
CA ALA A 284 19.01 18.91 22.11
C ALA A 284 17.52 19.28 22.07
N ALA A 285 16.63 18.31 22.31
CA ALA A 285 15.18 18.54 22.36
C ALA A 285 14.72 19.37 23.58
N ALA A 286 15.56 19.53 24.60
CA ALA A 286 15.28 20.38 25.76
C ALA A 286 15.75 21.83 25.59
N LEU A 287 16.43 22.14 24.49
CA LEU A 287 16.97 23.47 24.20
C LEU A 287 16.12 24.18 23.13
N PRO A 288 16.06 25.53 23.13
CA PRO A 288 15.47 26.28 22.04
C PRO A 288 16.17 25.94 20.71
N GLY A 289 15.39 25.39 19.80
CA GLY A 289 15.82 25.00 18.47
C GLY A 289 16.10 26.20 17.57
N TRP A 290 16.72 25.91 16.44
CA TRP A 290 16.89 26.86 15.36
C TRP A 290 15.55 27.09 14.65
N VAL A 291 15.20 28.38 14.49
CA VAL A 291 14.08 28.83 13.67
C VAL A 291 14.67 29.50 12.43
N PRO A 292 14.37 29.00 11.21
CA PRO A 292 14.85 29.59 9.97
C PRO A 292 14.19 30.92 9.62
#